data_AF-A0A8R1HMQ6-F1
#
_entry.id   AF-A0A8R1HMQ6-F1
#
_cell.length_a   1.000
_cell.length_b   1.000
_cell.length_c   1.000
_cell.angle_alpha   90.00
_cell.angle_beta   90.00
_cell.angle_gamma   90.00
#
_symmetry.space_group_name_H-M   'P 1'
#
loop_
_entity.id
_entity.type
_entity.pdbx_description
1 polymer ?
#
loop_
_entity_poly.entity_id
_entity_poly.type
_entity_poly.pdbx_seq_one_letter_code
_entity_poly.pdbx_strand_id
1 'polypeptide(L)'
;MLWTTLFATLLALQYTKSDPLTKTENSNLLSTCGKFSQTKVFGGREAERSEAPWSVFLVTMGHDNTNTVCTGTVVSSRHILTATHCFAAFDPSKGWNGLTYGPMDAASCKDGNYYITDPSVLSNVWIMLNKNDKITEYPERITLVNACLKKSFEPGNAKIANEDFAIIDLYDDLTFSAEIQPVCVSMSLDDHKTGTAMDYYGFGLKRQFFFYWH
;
A
#
# COMPACT_ATOMS: atom_id res chain seq x y z
N MET A 1 27.10 -39.39 -26.16
CA MET A 1 26.79 -38.06 -26.73
C MET A 1 25.34 -38.15 -27.20
N LEU A 2 24.29 -37.62 -26.57
CA LEU A 2 24.13 -36.39 -25.82
C LEU A 2 23.39 -36.67 -24.50
N TRP A 3 24.08 -36.57 -23.37
CA TRP A 3 23.49 -36.57 -22.02
C TRP A 3 23.60 -35.18 -21.38
N THR A 4 23.62 -34.13 -22.21
CA THR A 4 23.87 -32.74 -21.76
C THR A 4 22.64 -31.83 -21.81
N THR A 5 21.45 -32.34 -22.17
CA THR A 5 20.23 -31.51 -22.28
C THR A 5 19.23 -31.70 -21.13
N LEU A 6 19.63 -32.32 -20.02
CA LEU A 6 18.76 -32.54 -18.85
C LEU A 6 19.08 -31.65 -17.64
N PHE A 7 20.02 -30.70 -17.77
CA PHE A 7 20.43 -29.80 -16.68
C PHE A 7 20.17 -28.30 -16.95
N ALA A 8 19.32 -27.96 -17.93
CA ALA A 8 19.03 -26.56 -18.29
C ALA A 8 17.53 -26.18 -18.25
N THR A 9 16.69 -26.96 -17.57
CA THR A 9 15.25 -26.64 -17.39
C THR A 9 14.79 -26.76 -15.94
N LEU A 10 15.69 -26.47 -14.99
CA LEU A 10 15.35 -26.33 -13.57
C LEU A 10 15.91 -25.02 -12.99
N LEU A 11 15.97 -23.99 -13.83
CA LEU A 11 16.34 -22.61 -13.51
C LEU A 11 15.31 -21.65 -14.12
N ALA A 12 14.05 -21.72 -13.69
CA ALA A 12 13.06 -20.65 -13.95
C ALA A 12 11.74 -20.82 -13.13
N LEU A 13 11.78 -21.47 -11.97
CA LEU A 13 10.67 -21.40 -11.00
C LEU A 13 11.24 -21.10 -9.60
N GLN A 14 12.11 -20.09 -9.52
CA GLN A 14 11.95 -19.17 -8.39
C GLN A 14 10.85 -18.19 -8.81
N TYR A 15 9.63 -18.72 -8.85
CA TYR A 15 8.44 -17.89 -8.75
C TYR A 15 8.46 -17.46 -7.28
N THR A 16 9.21 -16.42 -6.94
CA THR A 16 9.15 -15.81 -5.61
C THR A 16 7.80 -15.14 -5.53
N LYS A 17 6.81 -15.96 -5.22
CA LYS A 17 5.53 -15.50 -4.72
C LYS A 17 5.85 -14.75 -3.45
N SER A 18 5.45 -13.49 -3.33
CA SER A 18 5.49 -12.74 -2.08
C SER A 18 4.54 -13.46 -1.13
N ASP A 19 5.13 -14.41 -0.42
CA ASP A 19 4.45 -15.23 0.54
C ASP A 19 4.21 -14.38 1.78
N PRO A 20 3.05 -14.53 2.44
CA PRO A 20 2.80 -13.91 3.73
C PRO A 20 3.97 -14.16 4.68
N LEU A 21 4.26 -13.16 5.54
CA LEU A 21 5.27 -13.33 6.58
C LEU A 21 4.95 -14.58 7.42
N THR A 22 5.96 -15.42 7.64
CA THR A 22 5.87 -16.52 8.58
C THR A 22 5.66 -15.98 10.00
N LYS A 23 5.18 -16.83 10.93
CA LYS A 23 5.01 -16.45 12.34
C LYS A 23 6.31 -15.94 12.98
N THR A 24 7.44 -16.54 12.61
CA THR A 24 8.76 -16.13 13.10
C THR A 24 9.14 -14.76 12.57
N GLU A 25 8.96 -14.51 11.27
CA GLU A 25 9.23 -13.20 10.67
C GLU A 25 8.35 -12.11 11.26
N ASN A 26 7.06 -12.39 11.46
CA ASN A 26 6.15 -11.47 12.16
C ASN A 26 6.62 -11.17 13.59
N SER A 27 7.05 -12.19 14.33
CA SER A 27 7.54 -11.99 15.71
C SER A 27 8.81 -11.13 15.74
N ASN A 28 9.73 -11.36 14.80
CA ASN A 28 10.95 -10.56 14.67
C ASN A 28 10.66 -9.12 14.24
N LEU A 29 9.72 -8.93 13.31
CA LEU A 29 9.25 -7.61 12.87
C LEU A 29 8.66 -6.82 14.05
N LEU A 30 7.81 -7.43 14.86
CA LEU A 30 7.22 -6.79 16.04
C LEU A 30 8.28 -6.34 17.05
N SER A 31 9.43 -7.01 17.11
CA SER A 31 10.54 -6.62 17.99
C SER A 31 11.41 -5.46 17.46
N THR A 32 11.25 -5.10 16.19
CA THR A 32 12.14 -4.15 15.49
C THR A 32 11.43 -2.98 14.82
N CYS A 33 10.11 -3.03 14.65
CA CYS A 33 9.29 -1.99 14.05
C CYS A 33 9.18 -0.72 14.90
N GLY A 34 8.75 0.38 14.28
CA GLY A 34 8.36 1.61 14.99
C GLY A 34 9.51 2.34 15.70
N LYS A 35 10.77 2.05 15.34
CA LYS A 35 11.93 2.76 15.88
C LYS A 35 12.06 4.12 15.20
N PHE A 36 11.77 5.21 15.92
CA PHE A 36 11.98 6.59 15.45
C PHE A 36 12.57 7.49 16.54
N SER A 37 13.23 8.57 16.12
CA SER A 37 13.76 9.61 17.03
C SER A 37 12.71 10.70 17.24
N GLN A 38 12.36 10.98 18.49
CA GLN A 38 11.26 11.87 18.83
C GLN A 38 11.64 13.34 18.71
N THR A 39 10.99 14.08 17.81
CA THR A 39 10.66 15.49 18.08
C THR A 39 9.18 15.72 17.81
N LYS A 40 8.44 16.07 18.87
CA LYS A 40 7.02 16.41 18.77
C LYS A 40 6.87 17.74 18.04
N VAL A 41 6.06 17.78 17.00
CA VAL A 41 5.80 18.98 16.19
C VAL A 41 4.37 19.45 16.42
N PHE A 42 4.18 20.74 16.70
CA PHE A 42 2.87 21.38 16.70
C PHE A 42 2.71 22.26 15.45
N GLY A 43 1.53 22.23 14.80
CA GLY A 43 1.21 23.09 13.65
C GLY A 43 1.63 22.57 12.27
N GLY A 44 2.25 21.39 12.21
CA GLY A 44 2.73 20.78 10.97
C GLY A 44 3.98 21.45 10.40
N ARG A 45 4.89 20.66 9.85
CA ARG A 45 6.07 21.13 9.12
C ARG A 45 6.51 20.11 8.10
N GLU A 46 7.46 20.50 7.27
CA GLU A 46 8.23 19.52 6.50
C GLU A 46 9.01 18.63 7.48
N ALA A 47 8.70 17.33 7.45
CA ALA A 47 9.34 16.32 8.28
C ALA A 47 10.62 15.84 7.60
N GLU A 48 11.66 15.59 8.40
CA GLU A 48 12.83 14.85 7.90
C GLU A 48 12.42 13.41 7.57
N ARG A 49 13.10 12.78 6.61
CA ARG A 49 12.83 11.40 6.21
C ARG A 49 12.94 10.42 7.39
N SER A 50 13.91 10.66 8.27
CA SER A 50 14.18 9.89 9.48
C SER A 50 13.08 9.98 10.55
N GLU A 51 12.16 10.96 10.47
CA GLU A 51 11.04 11.10 11.42
C GLU A 51 9.90 10.12 11.13
N ALA A 52 9.74 9.73 9.86
CA ALA A 52 8.74 8.76 9.42
C ALA A 52 9.31 7.84 8.34
N PRO A 53 10.30 7.00 8.69
CA PRO A 53 10.99 6.12 7.74
C PRO A 53 10.09 5.02 7.14
N TRP A 54 8.87 4.87 7.65
CA TRP A 54 7.85 3.99 7.07
C TRP A 54 7.01 4.68 5.98
N SER A 55 7.02 6.00 5.89
CA SER A 55 6.18 6.75 4.93
C SER A 55 6.84 6.78 3.55
N VAL A 56 6.19 6.19 2.55
CA VAL A 56 6.64 6.19 1.15
C VAL A 56 5.71 6.99 0.25
N PHE A 57 6.28 7.57 -0.80
CA PHE A 57 5.56 8.29 -1.83
C PHE A 57 5.12 7.29 -2.90
N LEU A 58 3.81 7.14 -3.06
CA LEU A 58 3.21 6.22 -4.02
C LEU A 58 2.68 7.01 -5.21
N VAL A 59 3.17 6.69 -6.40
CA VAL A 59 2.67 7.24 -7.65
C VAL A 59 2.09 6.12 -8.49
N THR A 60 0.84 6.27 -8.93
CA THR A 60 0.26 5.40 -9.95
C THR A 60 0.03 6.21 -11.21
N MET A 61 0.63 5.79 -12.32
CA MET A 61 0.54 6.47 -13.61
C MET A 61 -0.62 5.91 -14.44
N GLY A 62 -1.38 6.81 -15.05
CA GLY A 62 -2.39 6.47 -16.05
C GLY A 62 -1.83 6.46 -17.46
N HIS A 63 -2.58 5.84 -18.38
CA HIS A 63 -2.24 5.79 -19.80
C HIS A 63 -2.23 7.17 -20.49
N ASP A 64 -2.89 8.17 -19.91
CA ASP A 64 -3.07 9.53 -20.42
C ASP A 64 -2.12 10.55 -19.76
N ASN A 65 -1.02 10.10 -19.17
CA ASN A 65 -0.10 10.90 -18.35
C ASN A 65 -0.75 11.56 -17.12
N THR A 66 -1.96 11.15 -16.72
CA THR A 66 -2.46 11.49 -15.39
C THR A 66 -1.77 10.64 -14.35
N ASN A 67 -1.67 11.13 -13.12
CA ASN A 67 -1.13 10.36 -12.02
C ASN A 67 -1.95 10.53 -10.74
N THR A 68 -2.05 9.45 -9.99
CA THR A 68 -2.58 9.46 -8.62
C THR A 68 -1.40 9.43 -7.68
N VAL A 69 -1.40 10.37 -6.73
CA VAL A 69 -0.36 10.50 -5.71
C VAL A 69 -0.96 10.13 -4.37
N CYS A 70 -0.39 9.13 -3.75
CA CYS A 70 -0.79 8.60 -2.45
C CYS A 70 0.41 8.49 -1.51
N THR A 71 0.11 8.22 -0.24
CA THR A 71 1.12 7.76 0.73
C THR A 71 0.97 6.25 0.91
N GLY A 72 2.10 5.56 0.96
CA GLY A 72 2.18 4.17 1.42
C GLY A 72 2.90 4.10 2.77
N THR A 73 2.68 3.01 3.49
CA THR A 73 3.30 2.73 4.78
C THR A 73 4.03 1.39 4.73
N VAL A 74 5.34 1.40 4.91
CA VAL A 74 6.14 0.18 5.04
C VAL A 74 5.76 -0.52 6.34
N VAL A 75 5.25 -1.75 6.23
CA VAL A 75 4.95 -2.59 7.39
C VAL A 75 5.87 -3.80 7.48
N SER A 76 6.58 -4.15 6.42
CA SER A 76 7.62 -5.18 6.44
C SER A 76 8.58 -5.00 5.27
N SER A 77 9.57 -5.89 5.12
CA SER A 77 10.49 -5.84 3.98
C SER A 77 9.78 -6.05 2.64
N ARG A 78 8.63 -6.73 2.62
CA ARG A 78 7.95 -7.14 1.38
C ARG A 78 6.52 -6.63 1.23
N HIS A 79 6.04 -5.80 2.17
CA HIS A 79 4.65 -5.32 2.17
C HIS A 79 4.56 -3.83 2.49
N ILE A 80 3.76 -3.12 1.70
CA ILE A 80 3.38 -1.72 1.91
C ILE A 80 1.86 -1.64 2.05
N LEU A 81 1.39 -0.98 3.10
CA LEU A 81 -0.03 -0.65 3.27
C LEU A 81 -0.36 0.68 2.61
N THR A 82 -1.54 0.75 2.00
CA THR A 82 -2.10 1.98 1.44
C THR A 82 -3.62 1.85 1.37
N ALA A 83 -4.27 2.71 0.59
CA ALA A 83 -5.71 2.79 0.47
C ALA A 83 -6.20 2.20 -0.86
N THR A 84 -7.42 1.67 -0.87
CA THR A 84 -8.07 1.16 -2.08
C THR A 84 -8.30 2.28 -3.09
N HIS A 85 -8.65 3.49 -2.63
CA HIS A 85 -8.90 4.63 -3.49
C HIS A 85 -7.67 5.09 -4.29
N CYS A 86 -6.46 4.66 -3.90
CA CYS A 86 -5.26 4.92 -4.69
C CYS A 86 -5.28 4.19 -6.04
N PHE A 87 -6.04 3.09 -6.13
CA PHE A 87 -6.08 2.20 -7.30
C PHE A 87 -7.47 2.02 -7.89
N ALA A 88 -8.53 2.40 -7.18
CA ALA A 88 -9.90 2.21 -7.63
C ALA A 88 -10.81 3.40 -7.32
N ALA A 89 -11.80 3.61 -8.18
CA ALA A 89 -12.86 4.59 -7.98
C ALA A 89 -14.00 4.00 -7.15
N PHE A 90 -14.52 4.81 -6.23
CA PHE A 90 -15.66 4.45 -5.39
C PHE A 90 -16.95 5.09 -5.90
N ASP A 91 -18.01 4.29 -6.02
CA ASP A 91 -19.37 4.74 -6.32
C ASP A 91 -20.30 4.35 -5.14
N PRO A 92 -20.98 5.30 -4.49
CA PRO A 92 -21.87 5.00 -3.36
C PRO A 92 -22.97 3.97 -3.64
N SER A 93 -23.41 3.85 -4.89
CA SER A 93 -24.46 2.92 -5.31
C SER A 93 -23.93 1.55 -5.73
N LYS A 94 -22.64 1.44 -6.07
CA LYS A 94 -22.04 0.22 -6.64
C LYS A 94 -20.86 -0.34 -5.84
N GLY A 95 -20.32 0.41 -4.89
CA GLY A 95 -19.06 0.10 -4.25
C GLY A 95 -17.85 0.50 -5.11
N TRP A 96 -16.73 -0.20 -4.93
CA TRP A 96 -15.58 -0.09 -5.83
C TRP A 96 -15.96 -0.67 -7.19
N ASN A 97 -15.95 0.14 -8.23
CA ASN A 97 -16.57 -0.20 -9.52
C ASN A 97 -15.68 0.00 -10.74
N GLY A 98 -14.43 0.41 -10.54
CA GLY A 98 -13.43 0.58 -11.58
C GLY A 98 -12.06 0.81 -10.97
N LEU A 99 -11.01 0.34 -11.64
CA LEU A 99 -9.65 0.75 -11.32
C LEU A 99 -9.47 2.20 -11.80
N THR A 100 -8.56 2.94 -11.18
CA THR A 100 -8.23 4.33 -11.56
C THR A 100 -7.94 4.45 -13.06
N TYR A 101 -7.38 3.40 -13.67
CA TYR A 101 -6.96 3.37 -15.07
C TYR A 101 -7.53 2.19 -15.88
N GLY A 102 -8.64 1.59 -15.44
CA GLY A 102 -9.22 0.46 -16.17
C GLY A 102 -10.48 -0.11 -15.52
N PRO A 103 -11.18 -1.03 -16.19
CA PRO A 103 -12.28 -1.76 -15.58
C PRO A 103 -11.76 -2.69 -14.48
N MET A 104 -12.58 -2.91 -13.45
CA MET A 104 -12.37 -4.02 -12.52
C MET A 104 -12.91 -5.31 -13.13
N ASP A 105 -12.06 -6.32 -13.31
CA ASP A 105 -12.46 -7.63 -13.79
C ASP A 105 -12.98 -8.50 -12.63
N ALA A 106 -14.21 -8.98 -12.73
CA ALA A 106 -14.81 -9.87 -11.74
C ALA A 106 -14.02 -11.18 -11.56
N ALA A 107 -13.28 -11.64 -12.57
CA ALA A 107 -12.43 -12.82 -12.46
C ALA A 107 -11.24 -12.63 -11.49
N SER A 108 -10.84 -11.38 -11.26
CA SER A 108 -9.78 -11.01 -10.31
C SER A 108 -10.26 -10.97 -8.86
N CYS A 109 -11.56 -11.22 -8.60
CA CYS A 109 -12.12 -11.29 -7.26
C CYS A 109 -11.97 -12.67 -6.63
N LYS A 110 -11.39 -12.77 -5.43
CA LYS A 110 -11.39 -14.00 -4.61
C LYS A 110 -11.56 -13.66 -3.13
N ASP A 111 -12.43 -14.38 -2.44
CA ASP A 111 -12.72 -14.20 -1.01
C ASP A 111 -13.06 -12.74 -0.63
N GLY A 112 -13.75 -12.02 -1.52
CA GLY A 112 -14.11 -10.61 -1.33
C GLY A 112 -13.02 -9.61 -1.73
N ASN A 113 -11.77 -10.04 -1.89
CA ASN A 113 -10.65 -9.19 -2.30
C ASN A 113 -10.55 -9.08 -3.82
N TYR A 114 -10.03 -7.96 -4.30
CA TYR A 114 -9.63 -7.77 -5.71
C TYR A 114 -8.11 -7.82 -5.83
N TYR A 115 -7.59 -8.63 -6.75
CA TYR A 115 -6.15 -8.75 -6.98
C TYR A 115 -5.75 -8.09 -8.30
N ILE A 116 -4.92 -7.05 -8.22
CA ILE A 116 -4.26 -6.47 -9.38
C ILE A 116 -2.97 -7.27 -9.62
N THR A 117 -2.96 -8.06 -10.69
CA THR A 117 -1.80 -8.83 -11.16
C THR A 117 -1.46 -8.54 -12.62
N ASP A 118 -2.17 -7.59 -13.26
CA ASP A 118 -1.91 -7.20 -14.64
C ASP A 118 -0.58 -6.44 -14.72
N PRO A 119 0.43 -6.95 -15.45
CA PRO A 119 1.73 -6.31 -15.56
C PRO A 119 1.66 -4.88 -16.09
N SER A 120 0.69 -4.56 -16.95
CA SER A 120 0.51 -3.21 -17.52
C SER A 120 0.04 -2.19 -16.48
N VAL A 121 -0.69 -2.64 -15.45
CA VAL A 121 -1.11 -1.80 -14.32
C VAL A 121 0.03 -1.71 -13.31
N LEU A 122 0.66 -2.84 -12.98
CA LEU A 122 1.75 -2.89 -12.01
C LEU A 122 2.99 -2.11 -12.48
N SER A 123 3.25 -2.06 -13.79
CA SER A 123 4.33 -1.25 -14.37
C SER A 123 4.21 0.25 -14.15
N ASN A 124 3.00 0.70 -13.85
CA ASN A 124 2.71 2.11 -13.63
C ASN A 124 2.72 2.49 -12.14
N VAL A 125 3.10 1.57 -11.24
CA VAL A 125 3.15 1.81 -9.80
C VAL A 125 4.59 2.03 -9.36
N TRP A 126 4.88 3.24 -8.89
CA TRP A 126 6.19 3.64 -8.41
C TRP A 126 6.15 3.93 -6.91
N ILE A 127 7.10 3.34 -6.19
CA ILE A 127 7.28 3.53 -4.75
C ILE A 127 8.58 4.29 -4.54
N MET A 128 8.50 5.47 -3.95
CA MET A 128 9.60 6.42 -3.87
C MET A 128 9.84 6.88 -2.42
N LEU A 129 11.08 7.22 -2.06
CA LEU A 129 11.41 7.86 -0.79
C LEU A 129 10.94 9.31 -0.78
N ASN A 130 11.08 9.97 -1.93
CA ASN A 130 10.70 11.33 -2.17
C ASN A 130 10.42 11.51 -3.67
N LYS A 131 10.29 12.75 -4.14
CA LYS A 131 9.98 13.03 -5.55
C LYS A 131 11.09 12.62 -6.54
N ASN A 132 12.32 12.39 -6.07
CA ASN A 132 13.50 12.16 -6.89
C ASN A 132 14.10 10.76 -6.68
N ASP A 133 13.90 10.14 -5.51
CA ASP A 133 14.56 8.88 -5.16
C ASP A 133 13.56 7.72 -5.17
N LYS A 134 13.64 6.88 -6.20
CA LYS A 134 12.82 5.67 -6.35
C LYS A 134 13.37 4.54 -5.47
N ILE A 135 12.51 3.86 -4.71
CA ILE A 135 12.88 2.70 -3.86
C ILE A 135 12.76 1.42 -4.66
N THR A 136 11.59 1.23 -5.25
CA THR A 136 11.21 0.03 -5.97
C THR A 136 10.07 0.35 -6.94
N GLU A 137 9.92 -0.50 -7.93
CA GLU A 137 8.91 -0.41 -8.99
C GLU A 137 8.48 -1.84 -9.35
N TYR A 138 7.35 -1.95 -10.04
CA TYR A 138 6.81 -3.25 -10.45
C TYR A 138 6.52 -4.17 -9.25
N PRO A 139 5.60 -3.77 -8.34
CA PRO A 139 5.16 -4.67 -7.30
C PRO A 139 4.61 -5.96 -7.93
N GLU A 140 4.75 -7.08 -7.24
CA GLU A 140 4.28 -8.37 -7.72
C GLU A 140 2.76 -8.40 -7.81
N ARG A 141 2.09 -7.80 -6.83
CA ARG A 141 0.64 -7.80 -6.71
C ARG A 141 0.16 -6.65 -5.84
N ILE A 142 -1.04 -6.17 -6.12
CA ILE A 142 -1.77 -5.28 -5.21
C ILE A 142 -3.10 -5.93 -4.85
N THR A 143 -3.36 -6.05 -3.56
CA THR A 143 -4.61 -6.59 -3.03
C THR A 143 -5.46 -5.45 -2.52
N LEU A 144 -6.62 -5.22 -3.15
CA LEU A 144 -7.65 -4.32 -2.63
C LEU A 144 -8.55 -5.14 -1.72
N VAL A 145 -8.41 -4.91 -0.41
CA VAL A 145 -9.06 -5.74 0.61
C VAL A 145 -10.56 -5.50 0.60
N ASN A 146 -11.33 -6.58 0.53
CA ASN A 146 -12.79 -6.55 0.50
C ASN A 146 -13.41 -5.68 -0.62
N ALA A 147 -12.64 -5.33 -1.65
CA ALA A 147 -13.09 -4.43 -2.71
C ALA A 147 -14.21 -5.04 -3.58
N CYS A 148 -14.31 -6.36 -3.65
CA CYS A 148 -15.34 -7.07 -4.42
C CYS A 148 -16.62 -7.34 -3.62
N LEU A 149 -16.67 -6.98 -2.32
CA LEU A 149 -17.88 -7.16 -1.54
C LEU A 149 -18.97 -6.21 -2.03
N LYS A 150 -19.96 -6.77 -2.73
CA LYS A 150 -21.15 -6.03 -3.18
C LYS A 150 -21.93 -5.55 -1.97
N LYS A 151 -22.28 -4.27 -1.98
CA LYS A 151 -23.09 -3.68 -0.91
C LYS A 151 -24.57 -3.91 -1.19
N SER A 152 -25.29 -4.48 -0.23
CA SER A 152 -26.74 -4.32 -0.17
C SER A 152 -27.03 -2.89 0.28
N PHE A 153 -27.60 -2.09 -0.62
CA PHE A 153 -28.15 -0.80 -0.25
C PHE A 153 -29.47 -1.06 0.51
N GLU A 154 -29.44 -0.99 1.84
CA GLU A 154 -30.66 -0.92 2.64
C GLU A 154 -31.02 0.55 2.90
N PRO A 155 -32.15 1.05 2.37
CA PRO A 155 -32.61 2.41 2.65
C PRO A 155 -32.80 2.60 4.17
N GLY A 156 -32.03 3.51 4.77
CA GLY A 156 -32.10 3.83 6.21
C GLY A 156 -31.01 3.19 7.07
N ASN A 157 -30.17 2.29 6.52
CA ASN A 157 -29.09 1.63 7.26
C ASN A 157 -27.79 1.65 6.45
N ALA A 158 -27.43 2.83 5.92
CA ALA A 158 -26.20 3.05 5.17
C ALA A 158 -24.95 3.02 6.07
N LYS A 159 -24.68 1.89 6.73
CA LYS A 159 -23.32 1.57 7.17
C LYS A 159 -22.53 1.15 5.93
N ILE A 160 -22.07 2.15 5.20
CA ILE A 160 -21.08 1.96 4.15
C ILE A 160 -19.77 1.59 4.86
N ALA A 161 -19.57 0.31 5.20
CA ALA A 161 -18.25 -0.20 5.56
C ALA A 161 -17.43 -0.28 4.26
N ASN A 162 -16.90 0.85 3.80
CA ASN A 162 -15.89 0.86 2.74
C ASN A 162 -14.59 0.57 3.42
N GLU A 163 -14.09 -0.64 3.24
CA GLU A 163 -12.69 -0.90 3.54
C GLU A 163 -11.88 -0.22 2.45
N ASP A 164 -11.28 0.90 2.81
CA ASP A 164 -10.38 1.68 1.97
C ASP A 164 -8.94 1.29 2.33
N PHE A 165 -8.63 0.02 2.06
CA PHE A 165 -7.43 -0.65 2.53
C PHE A 165 -6.86 -1.52 1.41
N ALA A 166 -5.58 -1.32 1.11
CA ALA A 166 -4.87 -2.07 0.10
C ALA A 166 -3.47 -2.46 0.59
N ILE A 167 -3.03 -3.63 0.14
CA ILE A 167 -1.70 -4.16 0.42
C ILE A 167 -0.96 -4.28 -0.91
N ILE A 168 0.22 -3.67 -0.99
CA ILE A 168 1.15 -3.85 -2.10
C ILE A 168 2.18 -4.89 -1.67
N ASP A 169 2.23 -5.98 -2.42
CA ASP A 169 3.22 -7.04 -2.28
C ASP A 169 4.41 -6.69 -3.19
N LEU A 170 5.58 -6.47 -2.59
CA LEU A 170 6.78 -6.10 -3.33
C LEU A 170 7.41 -7.33 -3.99
N TYR A 171 7.99 -7.11 -5.17
CA TYR A 171 8.71 -8.16 -5.88
C TYR A 171 10.04 -8.48 -5.19
N ASP A 172 10.80 -7.45 -4.82
CA ASP A 172 12.06 -7.55 -4.06
C ASP A 172 11.90 -7.03 -2.64
N ASP A 173 12.57 -7.68 -1.70
CA ASP A 173 12.64 -7.26 -0.30
C ASP A 173 13.37 -5.91 -0.15
N LEU A 174 12.76 -4.99 0.61
CA LEU A 174 13.37 -3.73 0.99
C LEU A 174 14.57 -3.95 1.92
N THR A 175 15.66 -3.23 1.64
CA THR A 175 16.78 -3.09 2.57
C THR A 175 16.50 -1.96 3.54
N PHE A 176 16.34 -2.27 4.83
CA PHE A 176 16.08 -1.28 5.86
C PHE A 176 17.30 -0.41 6.16
N SER A 177 17.06 0.89 6.38
CA SER A 177 18.06 1.94 6.62
C SER A 177 17.52 2.98 7.60
N ALA A 178 18.26 4.04 7.92
CA ALA A 178 17.73 5.13 8.75
C ALA A 178 16.49 5.83 8.13
N GLU A 179 16.27 5.65 6.83
CA GLU A 179 15.22 6.31 6.03
C GLU A 179 14.12 5.35 5.58
N ILE A 180 14.33 4.04 5.71
CA ILE A 180 13.38 2.99 5.37
C ILE A 180 13.30 2.02 6.54
N GLN A 181 12.19 2.06 7.28
CA GLN A 181 11.93 1.15 8.40
C GLN A 181 10.45 0.80 8.44
N PRO A 182 10.08 -0.38 8.94
CA PRO A 182 8.69 -0.74 9.11
C PRO A 182 8.06 -0.06 10.33
N VAL A 183 6.79 0.34 10.22
CA VAL A 183 5.97 0.70 11.38
C VAL A 183 5.41 -0.55 12.06
N CYS A 184 5.09 -0.46 13.35
CA CYS A 184 4.34 -1.52 14.02
C CYS A 184 2.85 -1.45 13.66
N VAL A 185 2.22 -2.61 13.54
CA VAL A 185 0.77 -2.73 13.42
C VAL A 185 0.20 -2.99 14.81
N SER A 186 -0.90 -2.31 15.15
CA SER A 186 -1.57 -2.51 16.45
C SER A 186 -2.05 -3.96 16.60
N MET A 187 -1.93 -4.47 17.83
CA MET A 187 -2.34 -5.83 18.19
C MET A 187 -3.58 -5.83 19.09
N SER A 188 -4.05 -4.66 19.52
CA SER A 188 -5.19 -4.51 20.43
C SER A 188 -5.99 -3.25 20.13
N LEU A 189 -7.32 -3.34 20.28
CA LEU A 189 -8.21 -2.18 20.20
C LEU A 189 -7.86 -1.11 21.25
N ASP A 190 -7.21 -1.49 22.35
CA ASP A 190 -6.77 -0.56 23.41
C ASP A 190 -5.74 0.45 22.91
N ASP A 191 -4.95 0.12 21.89
CA ASP A 191 -4.00 1.05 21.27
C ASP A 191 -4.73 2.22 20.60
N HIS A 192 -6.00 2.03 20.24
CA HIS A 192 -6.87 2.98 19.56
C HIS A 192 -7.88 3.66 20.50
N LYS A 193 -7.67 3.58 21.82
CA LYS A 193 -8.58 4.20 22.80
C LYS A 193 -8.75 5.71 22.56
N THR A 194 -9.93 6.22 22.89
CA THR A 194 -10.23 7.66 22.77
C THR A 194 -9.24 8.50 23.58
N GLY A 195 -8.76 9.58 22.98
CA GLY A 195 -7.76 10.47 23.60
C GLY A 195 -6.31 10.06 23.35
N THR A 196 -6.04 8.96 22.65
CA THR A 196 -4.70 8.66 22.12
C THR A 196 -4.29 9.75 21.14
N ALA A 197 -3.16 10.41 21.43
CA ALA A 197 -2.55 11.34 20.49
C ALA A 197 -1.91 10.57 19.33
N MET A 198 -2.14 11.03 18.10
CA MET A 198 -1.59 10.43 16.89
C MET A 198 -0.85 11.50 16.08
N ASP A 199 0.26 11.10 15.48
CA ASP A 199 0.99 11.91 14.52
C ASP A 199 0.70 11.39 13.10
N TYR A 200 0.50 12.31 12.17
CA TYR A 200 0.20 11.99 10.78
C TYR A 200 1.38 12.40 9.90
N TYR A 201 1.86 11.43 9.13
CA TYR A 201 2.92 11.63 8.15
C TYR A 201 2.39 11.24 6.77
N GLY A 202 2.83 11.98 5.76
CA GLY A 202 2.47 11.66 4.39
C GLY A 202 2.92 12.72 3.42
N PHE A 203 2.69 12.42 2.15
CA PHE A 203 3.03 13.29 1.04
C PHE A 203 1.76 13.97 0.55
N GLY A 204 1.54 15.19 1.04
CA GLY A 204 0.46 16.06 0.57
C GLY A 204 0.94 17.03 -0.49
N LEU A 205 0.09 17.34 -1.47
CA LEU A 205 0.25 18.56 -2.25
C LEU A 205 0.00 19.73 -1.28
N LYS A 206 0.99 20.61 -1.05
CA LYS A 206 0.72 21.94 -0.50
C LYS A 206 -0.16 22.68 -1.51
N ARG A 207 -1.48 22.49 -1.45
CA ARG A 207 -2.41 23.38 -2.15
C ARG A 207 -2.44 24.68 -1.37
N GLN A 208 -1.69 25.66 -1.86
CA GLN A 208 -1.99 27.06 -1.62
C GLN A 208 -3.33 27.37 -2.30
N PHE A 209 -4.44 26.95 -1.68
CA PHE A 209 -5.78 27.35 -2.06
C PHE A 209 -6.57 27.64 -0.78
N PHE A 210 -6.75 28.95 -0.57
CA PHE A 210 -7.77 29.54 0.27
C PHE A 210 -9.07 28.75 0.21
N PHE A 211 -9.61 28.37 1.37
CA PHE A 211 -11.04 28.46 1.60
C PHE A 211 -11.25 29.00 3.02
N TYR A 212 -11.94 30.13 3.08
CA TYR A 212 -12.45 30.74 4.30
C TYR A 212 -13.36 29.75 5.04
N TRP A 213 -13.25 29.74 6.37
CA TRP A 213 -14.32 29.23 7.23
C TRP A 213 -15.03 30.41 7.88
N HIS A 214 -16.36 30.44 7.77
CA HIS A 214 -17.22 30.96 8.83
C HIS A 214 -17.42 29.86 9.87
#